data_AF-A0A9R0RFR8-F1
#
_entry.id   AF-A0A9R0RFR8-F1
#
_cell.length_a   1.000
_cell.length_b   1.000
_cell.length_c   1.000
_cell.angle_alpha   90.00
_cell.angle_beta   90.00
_cell.angle_gamma   90.00
#
_symmetry.space_group_name_H-M   'P 1'
#
loop_
_entity.id
_entity.type
_entity.pdbx_description
1 polymer ?
#
loop_
_entity_poly.entity_id
_entity_poly.type
_entity_poly.pdbx_seq_one_letter_code
_entity_poly.pdbx_strand_id
1 'polypeptide(L)'
;MRGTKTRRPALGNPLTDDYYDSKGLAEYAWSHAVVSDEVYDQIKKNCDFRASNWTDDCNKAMNTIYGQYQLIDIYNIYGPKCNLGQTSAASVVDKALKYSDHEPFRRRIRLFSGYDECYSSYAQEYFNKADVQRALHANVNGMLPGKWQVCSDSILKSYNFSVLSILPIYSKLIKAGLRVWLYSGDADGRVPVIGSRYCVEALGLPIKSQWQPWYLNKLGCWKICGVPWYDHGDNKRGWPLGTPQQAHRRDSADRHIPSW
;
A
#
# COMPACT_ATOMS: atom_id res chain seq x y z
N MET A 1 0.21 30.54 25.80
CA MET A 1 0.64 29.54 24.79
C MET A 1 -0.56 29.21 23.91
N ARG A 2 -0.51 29.49 22.59
CA ARG A 2 -1.58 29.07 21.68
C ARG A 2 -1.41 27.57 21.45
N GLY A 3 -2.34 26.76 21.96
CA GLY A 3 -2.36 25.32 21.69
C GLY A 3 -2.43 25.08 20.18
N THR A 4 -1.60 24.18 19.68
CA THR A 4 -1.66 23.74 18.29
C THR A 4 -3.02 23.08 18.05
N LYS A 5 -3.79 23.55 17.07
CA LYS A 5 -5.01 22.86 16.64
C LYS A 5 -4.61 21.52 16.03
N THR A 6 -4.84 20.42 16.74
CA THR A 6 -4.56 19.08 16.26
C THR A 6 -5.45 18.78 15.05
N ARG A 7 -4.84 18.61 13.88
CA ARG A 7 -5.53 18.23 12.64
C ARG A 7 -5.81 16.73 12.63
N ARG A 8 -6.81 16.32 11.86
CA ARG A 8 -7.20 14.90 11.66
C ARG A 8 -6.11 14.19 10.86
N PRO A 9 -5.38 13.21 11.41
CA PRO A 9 -4.35 12.48 10.67
C PRO A 9 -5.00 11.64 9.56
N ALA A 10 -4.37 11.61 8.39
CA ALA A 10 -4.69 10.72 7.28
C ALA A 10 -3.41 10.04 6.82
N LEU A 11 -3.43 8.71 6.72
CA LEU A 11 -2.25 7.89 6.48
C LEU A 11 -2.49 6.97 5.29
N GLY A 12 -1.67 7.15 4.25
CA GLY A 12 -1.71 6.39 3.00
C GLY A 12 -0.65 5.30 3.01
N ASN A 13 -1.06 4.04 2.81
CA ASN A 13 -0.18 2.87 2.80
C ASN A 13 0.83 2.85 3.98
N PRO A 14 0.36 3.03 5.23
CA PRO A 14 1.27 3.15 6.37
C PRO A 14 1.83 1.79 6.77
N LEU A 15 3.14 1.74 7.03
CA LEU A 15 3.72 0.69 7.86
C LEU A 15 3.26 0.94 9.30
N THR A 16 2.64 -0.06 9.92
CA THR A 16 1.93 0.10 11.19
C THR A 16 2.33 -0.90 12.27
N ASP A 17 2.57 -2.15 11.91
CA ASP A 17 2.85 -3.23 12.83
C ASP A 17 3.63 -4.31 12.08
N ASP A 18 4.87 -4.56 12.50
CA ASP A 18 5.80 -5.40 11.76
C ASP A 18 5.26 -6.83 11.55
N TYR A 19 4.50 -7.36 12.52
CA TYR A 19 3.87 -8.68 12.40
C TYR A 19 2.78 -8.66 11.32
N TYR A 20 1.86 -7.70 11.39
CA TYR A 20 0.75 -7.61 10.45
C TYR A 20 1.20 -7.21 9.04
N ASP A 21 2.19 -6.33 8.93
CA ASP A 21 2.71 -5.85 7.66
C ASP A 21 3.51 -6.95 6.95
N SER A 22 4.35 -7.70 7.67
CA SER A 22 5.10 -8.84 7.10
C SER A 22 4.16 -9.97 6.68
N LYS A 23 3.18 -10.31 7.52
CA LYS A 23 2.15 -11.29 7.19
C LYS A 23 1.33 -10.85 5.97
N GLY A 24 0.89 -9.59 5.97
CA GLY A 24 0.11 -9.00 4.88
C GLY A 24 0.87 -8.98 3.57
N LEU A 25 2.19 -8.71 3.59
CA LEU A 25 3.05 -8.77 2.40
C LEU A 25 3.10 -10.17 1.80
N ALA A 26 3.30 -11.20 2.62
CA ALA A 26 3.35 -12.58 2.14
C ALA A 26 2.00 -13.04 1.56
N GLU A 27 0.90 -12.77 2.27
CA GLU A 27 -0.45 -13.13 1.84
C GLU A 27 -0.89 -12.36 0.58
N TYR A 28 -0.50 -11.10 0.46
CA TYR A 28 -0.77 -10.30 -0.73
C TYR A 28 0.00 -10.84 -1.95
N ALA A 29 1.29 -11.14 -1.81
CA ALA A 29 2.09 -11.72 -2.87
C ALA A 29 1.48 -13.03 -3.39
N TRP A 30 1.03 -13.90 -2.49
CA TRP A 30 0.36 -15.14 -2.84
C TRP A 30 -1.00 -14.90 -3.52
N SER A 31 -1.89 -14.12 -2.90
CA SER A 31 -3.24 -13.88 -3.42
C SER A 31 -3.28 -13.15 -4.78
N HIS A 32 -2.18 -12.49 -5.16
CA HIS A 32 -2.05 -11.79 -6.45
C HIS A 32 -1.14 -12.54 -7.43
N ALA A 33 -0.89 -13.84 -7.19
CA ALA A 33 -0.10 -14.72 -8.04
C ALA A 33 1.33 -14.24 -8.31
N VAL A 34 1.92 -13.45 -7.39
CA VAL A 34 3.33 -13.07 -7.43
C VAL A 34 4.21 -14.26 -7.06
N VAL A 35 3.73 -15.13 -6.16
CA VAL A 35 4.40 -16.39 -5.78
C VAL A 35 3.39 -17.55 -5.77
N SER A 36 3.90 -18.78 -5.86
CA SER A 36 3.07 -19.99 -5.89
C SER A 36 2.58 -20.41 -4.49
N ASP A 37 1.63 -21.33 -4.47
CA ASP A 37 1.11 -21.95 -3.24
C ASP A 37 2.23 -22.61 -2.43
N GLU A 38 3.18 -23.29 -3.09
CA GLU A 38 4.29 -23.96 -2.40
C GLU A 38 5.16 -22.96 -1.64
N VAL A 39 5.43 -21.79 -2.24
CA VAL A 39 6.21 -20.74 -1.58
C VAL A 39 5.45 -20.21 -0.36
N TYR A 40 4.15 -19.95 -0.50
CA TYR A 40 3.32 -19.46 0.59
C TYR A 40 3.17 -20.49 1.73
N ASP A 41 3.08 -21.78 1.39
CA ASP A 41 3.07 -22.87 2.37
C ASP A 41 4.39 -22.95 3.15
N GLN A 42 5.54 -22.77 2.50
CA GLN A 42 6.83 -22.67 3.19
C GLN A 42 6.88 -21.47 4.13
N ILE A 43 6.33 -20.32 3.73
CA ILE A 43 6.26 -19.13 4.59
C ILE A 43 5.40 -19.42 5.82
N LYS A 44 4.18 -19.94 5.63
CA LYS A 44 3.28 -20.29 6.75
C LYS A 44 3.91 -21.29 7.72
N LYS A 45 4.72 -22.22 7.20
CA LYS A 45 5.38 -23.25 8.00
C LYS A 45 6.60 -22.73 8.76
N ASN A 46 7.42 -21.90 8.12
CA ASN A 46 8.77 -21.60 8.61
C ASN A 46 8.91 -20.19 9.20
N CYS A 47 7.98 -19.27 8.91
CA CYS A 47 8.05 -17.88 9.37
C CYS A 47 7.21 -17.60 10.62
N ASP A 48 7.85 -17.13 11.68
CA ASP A 48 7.20 -16.42 12.78
C ASP A 48 7.46 -14.92 12.66
N PHE A 49 6.48 -14.18 12.14
CA PHE A 49 6.59 -12.74 11.95
C PHE A 49 6.60 -11.94 13.26
N ARG A 50 6.44 -12.57 14.43
CA ARG A 50 6.62 -11.90 15.73
C ARG A 50 8.09 -11.81 16.13
N ALA A 51 8.93 -12.69 15.58
CA ALA A 51 10.35 -12.69 15.86
C ALA A 51 11.06 -11.59 15.06
N SER A 52 11.94 -10.84 15.74
CA SER A 52 12.78 -9.83 15.08
C SER A 52 13.84 -10.46 14.16
N ASN A 53 14.23 -11.71 14.45
CA ASN A 53 15.19 -12.47 13.65
C ASN A 53 14.50 -13.70 13.08
N TRP A 54 14.44 -13.79 11.75
CA TRP A 54 13.88 -14.93 11.05
C TRP A 54 14.90 -16.05 10.89
N THR A 55 14.40 -17.29 10.83
CA THR A 55 15.19 -18.47 10.49
C THR A 55 15.68 -18.40 9.05
N ASP A 56 16.74 -19.15 8.73
CA ASP A 56 17.26 -19.23 7.36
C ASP A 56 16.19 -19.71 6.37
N ASP A 57 15.34 -20.66 6.78
CA ASP A 57 14.25 -21.17 5.96
C ASP A 57 13.18 -20.10 5.69
N CYS A 58 12.83 -19.30 6.70
CA CYS A 58 11.92 -18.18 6.50
C CYS A 58 12.54 -17.11 5.61
N ASN A 59 13.80 -16.74 5.84
CA ASN A 59 14.53 -15.79 5.00
C ASN A 59 14.57 -16.27 3.55
N LYS A 60 14.85 -17.55 3.30
CA LYS A 60 14.85 -18.14 1.96
C LYS A 60 13.48 -18.04 1.30
N ALA A 61 12.40 -18.34 2.03
CA ALA A 61 11.04 -18.27 1.50
C ALA A 61 10.63 -16.82 1.19
N MET A 62 10.89 -15.88 2.10
CA MET A 62 10.60 -14.44 1.92
C MET A 62 11.46 -13.81 0.81
N ASN A 63 12.73 -14.22 0.68
CA ASN A 63 13.58 -13.78 -0.43
C ASN A 63 13.06 -14.22 -1.80
N THR A 64 12.26 -15.29 -1.87
CA THR A 64 11.56 -15.66 -3.11
C THR A 64 10.55 -14.57 -3.50
N ILE A 65 9.76 -14.07 -2.56
CA ILE A 65 8.83 -12.94 -2.80
C ILE A 65 9.61 -11.70 -3.24
N TYR A 66 10.65 -11.32 -2.49
CA TYR A 66 11.44 -10.13 -2.82
C TYR A 66 12.12 -10.24 -4.19
N GLY A 67 12.53 -11.45 -4.59
CA GLY A 67 13.04 -11.71 -5.93
C GLY A 67 12.00 -11.46 -7.03
N GLN A 68 10.74 -11.87 -6.82
CA GLN A 68 9.66 -11.59 -7.77
C GLN A 68 9.36 -10.08 -7.84
N TYR A 69 9.36 -9.39 -6.69
CA TYR A 69 9.22 -7.92 -6.66
C TYR A 69 10.41 -7.16 -7.24
N GLN A 70 11.55 -7.81 -7.50
CA GLN A 70 12.61 -7.22 -8.31
C GLN A 70 12.29 -7.29 -9.81
N LEU A 71 11.33 -8.09 -10.25
CA LEU A 71 10.96 -8.23 -11.67
C LEU A 71 9.78 -7.32 -12.06
N ILE A 72 8.96 -6.93 -11.10
CA ILE A 72 7.80 -6.03 -11.26
C ILE A 72 7.97 -4.74 -10.43
N ASP A 73 7.04 -3.78 -10.56
CA ASP A 73 7.00 -2.63 -9.65
C ASP A 73 6.27 -3.01 -8.35
N ILE A 74 7.00 -3.07 -7.24
CA ILE A 74 6.42 -3.41 -5.92
C ILE A 74 5.40 -2.36 -5.45
N TYR A 75 5.48 -1.11 -5.89
CA TYR A 75 4.55 -0.05 -5.48
C TYR A 75 3.24 -0.05 -6.27
N ASN A 76 3.20 -0.78 -7.39
CA ASN A 76 2.01 -1.03 -8.18
C ASN A 76 2.22 -2.30 -9.03
N ILE A 77 1.78 -3.45 -8.52
CA ILE A 77 2.08 -4.75 -9.14
C ILE A 77 1.47 -4.95 -10.53
N TYR A 78 0.50 -4.11 -10.91
CA TYR A 78 -0.12 -4.09 -12.23
C TYR A 78 0.43 -2.98 -13.13
N GLY A 79 1.33 -2.15 -12.58
CA GLY A 79 2.03 -1.10 -13.29
C GLY A 79 3.25 -1.60 -14.05
N PRO A 80 3.70 -0.83 -15.06
CA PRO A 80 4.99 -1.07 -15.67
C PRO A 80 6.13 -0.83 -14.67
N LYS A 81 7.29 -1.43 -14.93
CA LYS A 81 8.50 -1.30 -14.11
C LYS A 81 9.53 -0.40 -14.78
N CYS A 82 10.17 0.47 -13.99
CA CYS A 82 11.12 1.44 -14.50
C CYS A 82 12.39 0.73 -14.98
N ASN A 83 12.72 0.89 -16.26
CA ASN A 83 13.86 0.23 -16.90
C ASN A 83 14.92 1.22 -17.42
N LEU A 84 15.01 2.45 -16.89
CA LEU A 84 15.94 3.48 -17.38
C LEU A 84 17.44 3.08 -17.32
N GLY A 85 17.78 2.02 -16.59
CA GLY A 85 19.13 1.42 -16.56
C GLY A 85 19.37 0.26 -17.54
N GLN A 86 18.36 -0.22 -18.26
CA GLN A 86 18.50 -1.22 -19.33
C GLN A 86 18.52 -0.54 -20.70
N THR A 87 19.57 0.25 -20.94
CA THR A 87 19.95 0.64 -22.30
C THR A 87 20.28 -0.64 -23.08
N SER A 88 19.30 -1.15 -23.85
CA SER A 88 19.42 -1.97 -25.09
C SER A 88 18.28 -3.00 -25.29
N ALA A 89 17.34 -3.19 -24.36
CA ALA A 89 16.27 -4.21 -24.52
C ALA A 89 14.83 -3.63 -24.55
N ALA A 90 14.58 -2.47 -23.94
CA ALA A 90 13.25 -1.82 -24.00
C ALA A 90 12.90 -1.29 -25.40
N SER A 91 13.89 -1.13 -26.29
CA SER A 91 13.66 -0.88 -27.71
C SER A 91 13.17 -2.10 -28.49
N VAL A 92 13.15 -3.30 -27.90
CA VAL A 92 12.68 -4.52 -28.57
C VAL A 92 11.16 -4.66 -28.45
N VAL A 93 10.56 -4.25 -27.33
CA VAL A 93 9.09 -4.25 -27.18
C VAL A 93 8.45 -3.13 -27.99
N ASP A 94 9.11 -1.97 -28.09
CA ASP A 94 8.61 -0.84 -28.87
C ASP A 94 8.88 -0.97 -30.38
N LYS A 95 9.91 -1.74 -30.79
CA LYS A 95 10.12 -2.10 -32.21
C LYS A 95 9.29 -3.31 -32.67
N ALA A 96 8.96 -4.25 -31.79
CA ALA A 96 8.09 -5.38 -32.12
C ALA A 96 6.62 -4.96 -32.36
N LEU A 97 6.23 -3.76 -31.93
CA LEU A 97 4.88 -3.21 -32.13
C LEU A 97 4.75 -2.32 -33.38
N LYS A 98 5.80 -2.20 -34.21
CA LYS A 98 5.76 -1.45 -35.48
C LYS A 98 5.55 -2.30 -36.74
N TYR A 99 5.20 -3.58 -36.59
CA TYR A 99 4.91 -4.46 -37.73
C TYR A 99 3.72 -5.37 -37.45
N SER A 100 2.52 -4.89 -37.75
CA SER A 100 1.42 -5.65 -38.37
C SER A 100 0.14 -4.81 -38.31
N ASP A 101 -0.21 -4.19 -39.43
CA ASP A 101 -1.42 -3.38 -39.63
C ASP A 101 -2.67 -4.23 -39.94
N HIS A 102 -2.65 -5.53 -39.61
CA HIS A 102 -3.68 -6.48 -40.04
C HIS A 102 -4.20 -7.43 -38.95
N GLU A 103 -4.59 -6.92 -37.77
CA GLU A 103 -5.48 -7.70 -36.88
C GLU A 103 -6.43 -6.79 -36.08
N PRO A 104 -7.76 -6.87 -36.27
CA PRO A 104 -8.74 -5.95 -35.67
C PRO A 104 -9.02 -6.20 -34.18
N PHE A 105 -8.31 -7.13 -33.52
CA PHE A 105 -8.64 -7.62 -32.18
C PHE A 105 -7.61 -7.39 -31.07
N ARG A 106 -6.69 -6.42 -31.21
CA ARG A 106 -5.85 -5.98 -30.09
C ARG A 106 -6.45 -4.74 -29.43
N ARG A 107 -7.37 -4.96 -28.49
CA ARG A 107 -7.71 -3.94 -27.48
C ARG A 107 -6.39 -3.55 -26.78
N ARG A 108 -5.81 -2.40 -27.16
CA ARG A 108 -4.80 -1.72 -26.32
C ARG A 108 -5.39 -1.66 -24.93
N ILE A 109 -4.77 -2.35 -23.97
CA ILE A 109 -4.98 -2.06 -22.56
C ILE A 109 -4.55 -0.59 -22.41
N ARG A 110 -5.51 0.32 -22.44
CA ARG A 110 -5.28 1.73 -22.12
C ARG A 110 -4.99 1.73 -20.62
N LEU A 111 -3.73 1.56 -20.26
CA LEU A 111 -3.29 1.83 -18.90
C LEU A 111 -3.73 3.27 -18.60
N PHE A 112 -4.45 3.46 -17.50
CA PHE A 112 -4.95 4.77 -17.12
C PHE A 112 -3.78 5.76 -17.14
N SER A 113 -3.88 6.79 -17.97
CA SER A 113 -2.92 7.88 -18.04
C SER A 113 -2.65 8.41 -16.62
N GLY A 114 -1.38 8.37 -16.17
CA GLY A 114 -0.96 9.07 -14.96
C GLY A 114 0.03 8.35 -14.03
N TYR A 115 0.21 7.03 -14.13
CA TYR A 115 1.26 6.33 -13.36
C TYR A 115 2.52 6.21 -14.19
N ASP A 116 3.59 6.85 -13.73
CA ASP A 116 4.94 6.77 -14.29
C ASP A 116 5.87 6.30 -13.17
N GLU A 117 6.31 5.06 -13.28
CA GLU A 117 7.13 4.36 -12.31
C GLU A 117 8.57 4.90 -12.24
N CYS A 118 9.01 5.67 -13.23
CA CYS A 118 10.32 6.30 -13.29
C CYS A 118 10.36 7.70 -12.65
N TYR A 119 9.28 8.13 -11.99
CA TYR A 119 9.14 9.46 -11.38
C TYR A 119 10.34 9.89 -10.51
N SER A 120 10.98 8.95 -9.82
CA SER A 120 12.13 9.22 -8.96
C SER A 120 13.31 9.80 -9.75
N SER A 121 13.57 9.32 -10.96
CA SER A 121 14.65 9.82 -11.81
C SER A 121 14.40 11.26 -12.26
N TYR A 122 13.17 11.56 -12.67
CA TYR A 122 12.79 12.92 -13.08
C TYR A 122 12.87 13.91 -11.91
N ALA A 123 12.45 13.49 -10.71
CA ALA A 123 12.59 14.29 -9.51
C ALA A 123 14.07 14.58 -9.20
N GLN A 124 14.94 13.57 -9.27
CA GLN A 124 16.37 13.77 -9.05
C GLN A 124 17.00 14.71 -10.07
N GLU A 125 16.66 14.56 -11.36
CA GLU A 125 17.15 15.47 -12.38
C GLU A 125 16.70 16.91 -12.11
N TYR A 126 15.42 17.11 -11.80
CA TYR A 126 14.84 18.43 -11.55
C TYR A 126 15.43 19.12 -10.31
N PHE A 127 15.46 18.44 -9.16
CA PHE A 127 15.95 19.02 -7.90
C PHE A 127 17.47 19.21 -7.85
N ASN A 128 18.21 18.66 -8.82
CA ASN A 128 19.64 18.91 -8.98
C ASN A 128 19.98 20.03 -9.99
N LYS A 129 18.99 20.67 -10.62
CA LYS A 129 19.24 21.86 -11.45
C LYS A 129 19.64 23.05 -10.58
N ALA A 130 20.65 23.80 -11.02
CA ALA A 130 21.22 24.89 -10.23
C ALA A 130 20.25 26.06 -10.01
N ASP A 131 19.39 26.35 -10.99
CA ASP A 131 18.33 27.35 -10.90
C ASP A 131 17.23 26.91 -9.91
N VAL A 132 16.83 25.63 -9.91
CA VAL A 132 15.89 25.05 -8.95
C VAL A 132 16.45 25.10 -7.53
N GLN A 133 17.71 24.68 -7.35
CA GLN A 133 18.41 24.76 -6.05
C GLN A 133 18.49 26.20 -5.53
N ARG A 134 18.82 27.16 -6.41
CA ARG A 134 18.81 28.59 -6.07
C ARG A 134 17.44 29.10 -5.67
N ALA A 135 16.39 28.73 -6.40
CA ALA A 135 15.01 29.13 -6.13
C ALA A 135 14.48 28.56 -4.80
N LEU A 136 14.93 27.37 -4.41
CA LEU A 136 14.59 26.73 -3.13
C LEU A 136 15.52 27.13 -1.97
N HIS A 137 16.50 28.01 -2.24
CA HIS A 137 17.56 28.36 -1.28
C HIS A 137 18.33 27.15 -0.73
N ALA A 138 18.48 26.10 -1.53
CA ALA A 138 19.20 24.88 -1.19
C ALA A 138 20.52 24.81 -1.96
N ASN A 139 21.62 24.44 -1.31
CA ASN A 139 22.94 24.26 -1.94
C ASN A 139 23.40 25.40 -2.89
N VAL A 140 23.02 26.65 -2.60
CA VAL A 140 23.20 27.79 -3.54
C VAL A 140 24.68 28.04 -3.89
N ASN A 141 25.57 27.74 -2.95
CA ASN A 141 27.02 27.90 -3.09
C ASN A 141 27.74 26.58 -3.47
N GLY A 142 27.00 25.49 -3.70
CA GLY A 142 27.58 24.19 -4.02
C GLY A 142 28.39 23.54 -2.89
N MET A 143 28.25 24.03 -1.64
CA MET A 143 29.06 23.55 -0.51
C MET A 143 28.55 22.24 0.10
N LEU A 144 27.33 21.80 -0.21
CA LEU A 144 26.83 20.52 0.29
C LEU A 144 27.45 19.37 -0.53
N PRO A 145 27.98 18.33 0.14
CA PRO A 145 28.55 17.19 -0.55
C PRO A 145 27.44 16.37 -1.21
N GLY A 146 27.61 16.11 -2.51
CA GLY A 146 26.75 15.20 -3.27
C GLY A 146 25.55 15.86 -3.95
N LYS A 147 24.81 15.04 -4.68
CA LYS A 147 23.57 15.42 -5.35
C LYS A 147 22.39 15.15 -4.42
N TRP A 148 21.31 15.90 -4.60
CA TRP A 148 20.02 15.55 -4.01
C TRP A 148 19.58 14.17 -4.53
N GLN A 149 19.02 13.35 -3.65
CA GLN A 149 18.53 12.00 -3.92
C GLN A 149 17.14 11.83 -3.30
N VAL A 150 16.31 10.99 -3.91
CA VAL A 150 14.93 10.71 -3.42
C VAL A 150 14.97 9.99 -2.07
N CYS A 151 15.92 9.05 -1.91
CA CYS A 151 16.15 8.31 -0.68
C CYS A 151 17.65 8.29 -0.36
N SER A 152 18.00 8.10 0.92
CA SER A 152 19.39 7.90 1.36
C SER A 152 19.56 6.49 1.90
N ASP A 153 20.24 5.64 1.14
CA ASP A 153 20.55 4.26 1.55
C ASP A 153 21.46 4.22 2.77
N SER A 154 22.34 5.21 2.93
CA SER A 154 23.21 5.32 4.10
C SER A 154 22.41 5.55 5.38
N ILE A 155 21.39 6.42 5.32
CA ILE A 155 20.48 6.62 6.46
C ILE A 155 19.67 5.35 6.70
N LEU A 156 19.09 4.76 5.64
CA LEU A 156 18.29 3.53 5.78
C LEU A 156 19.08 2.39 6.44
N LYS A 157 20.35 2.17 6.04
CA LYS A 157 21.22 1.12 6.59
C LYS A 157 21.68 1.38 8.01
N SER A 158 21.74 2.64 8.44
CA SER A 158 22.16 3.03 9.79
C SER A 158 21.00 3.30 10.75
N TYR A 159 19.77 3.34 10.25
CA TYR A 159 18.58 3.55 11.08
C TYR A 159 18.29 2.33 11.93
N ASN A 160 18.17 2.53 13.25
CA ASN A 160 17.83 1.47 14.19
C ASN A 160 16.31 1.40 14.42
N PHE A 161 15.65 0.42 13.80
CA PHE A 161 14.23 0.16 13.97
C PHE A 161 13.97 -0.46 15.36
N SER A 162 13.38 0.33 16.26
CA SER A 162 13.11 -0.07 17.65
C SER A 162 11.62 -0.09 18.02
N VAL A 163 10.75 0.41 17.13
CA VAL A 163 9.30 0.44 17.33
C VAL A 163 8.67 -0.52 16.34
N LEU A 164 8.18 -1.65 16.85
CA LEU A 164 7.59 -2.73 16.04
C LEU A 164 6.09 -2.53 15.78
N SER A 165 5.43 -1.62 16.50
CA SER A 165 3.99 -1.39 16.38
C SER A 165 3.61 0.03 16.78
N ILE A 166 2.78 0.66 15.94
CA ILE A 166 2.17 1.97 16.17
C ILE A 166 0.76 1.86 16.76
N LEU A 167 0.20 0.64 16.88
CA LEU A 167 -1.13 0.38 17.46
C LEU A 167 -1.34 1.05 18.82
N PRO A 168 -0.38 1.03 19.77
CA PRO A 168 -0.55 1.72 21.05
C PRO A 168 -0.72 3.23 20.89
N ILE A 169 -0.09 3.83 19.88
CA ILE A 169 -0.22 5.26 19.59
C ILE A 169 -1.58 5.55 18.98
N TYR A 170 -2.05 4.77 18.00
CA TYR A 170 -3.42 4.92 17.48
C TYR A 170 -4.45 4.83 18.60
N SER A 171 -4.34 3.82 19.47
CA SER A 171 -5.26 3.65 20.59
C SER A 171 -5.29 4.89 21.51
N LYS A 172 -4.13 5.50 21.79
CA LYS A 172 -4.04 6.75 22.56
C LYS A 172 -4.70 7.94 21.84
N LEU A 173 -4.42 8.12 20.55
CA LEU A 173 -4.97 9.23 19.76
C LEU A 173 -6.50 9.12 19.65
N ILE A 174 -7.01 7.91 19.41
CA ILE A 174 -8.43 7.60 19.32
C ILE A 174 -9.15 7.88 20.64
N LYS A 175 -8.56 7.43 21.77
CA LYS A 175 -9.09 7.71 23.13
C LYS A 175 -9.08 9.20 23.47
N ALA A 176 -8.15 9.97 22.90
CA ALA A 176 -8.12 11.42 23.01
C ALA A 176 -9.13 12.14 22.09
N GLY A 177 -9.98 11.41 21.35
CA GLY A 177 -11.00 11.97 20.47
C GLY A 177 -10.50 12.42 19.10
N LEU A 178 -9.28 12.02 18.70
CA LEU A 178 -8.76 12.33 17.37
C LEU A 178 -9.33 11.37 16.34
N ARG A 179 -9.94 11.93 15.29
CA ARG A 179 -10.33 11.18 14.10
C ARG A 179 -9.10 10.86 13.26
N VAL A 180 -8.83 9.58 13.06
CA VAL A 180 -7.73 9.05 12.23
C VAL A 180 -8.31 8.41 10.99
N TRP A 181 -7.73 8.73 9.82
CA TRP A 181 -8.03 8.06 8.55
C TRP A 181 -6.86 7.20 8.13
N LEU A 182 -7.15 5.96 7.76
CA LEU A 182 -6.19 5.03 7.18
C LEU A 182 -6.74 4.58 5.82
N TYR A 183 -5.91 4.69 4.79
CA TYR A 183 -6.27 4.30 3.43
C TYR A 183 -5.07 3.64 2.76
N SER A 184 -5.33 2.69 1.87
CA SER A 184 -4.27 1.97 1.15
C SER A 184 -4.69 1.82 -0.30
N GLY A 185 -3.74 2.00 -1.22
CA GLY A 185 -3.89 1.53 -2.60
C GLY A 185 -3.89 0.00 -2.62
N ASP A 186 -4.85 -0.61 -3.30
CA ASP A 186 -5.01 -2.07 -3.36
C ASP A 186 -4.04 -2.76 -4.32
N ALA A 187 -3.31 -2.00 -5.15
CA ALA A 187 -2.25 -2.50 -6.02
C ALA A 187 -0.84 -2.41 -5.41
N ASP A 188 -0.69 -1.84 -4.21
CA ASP A 188 0.61 -1.69 -3.54
C ASP A 188 1.07 -3.03 -2.94
N GLY A 189 2.17 -3.57 -3.46
CA GLY A 189 2.83 -4.77 -2.94
C GLY A 189 3.85 -4.48 -1.84
N ARG A 190 4.21 -3.21 -1.60
CA ARG A 190 5.21 -2.82 -0.59
C ARG A 190 4.61 -2.74 0.81
N VAL A 191 3.47 -2.09 0.94
CA VAL A 191 2.68 -2.02 2.18
C VAL A 191 1.22 -2.34 1.85
N PRO A 192 0.90 -3.63 1.66
CA PRO A 192 -0.38 -4.01 1.10
C PRO A 192 -1.58 -3.70 2.00
N VAL A 193 -2.73 -3.50 1.36
CA VAL A 193 -4.02 -3.25 2.04
C VAL A 193 -4.36 -4.30 3.10
N ILE A 194 -3.91 -5.55 2.93
CA ILE A 194 -4.15 -6.64 3.87
C ILE A 194 -3.48 -6.36 5.23
N GLY A 195 -2.24 -5.88 5.26
CA GLY A 195 -1.54 -5.55 6.52
C GLY A 195 -2.20 -4.39 7.26
N SER A 196 -2.53 -3.33 6.51
CA SER A 196 -3.33 -2.20 7.00
C SER A 196 -4.68 -2.62 7.57
N ARG A 197 -5.38 -3.57 6.93
CA ARG A 197 -6.64 -4.12 7.41
C ARG A 197 -6.48 -4.86 8.74
N TYR A 198 -5.47 -5.73 8.85
CA TYR A 198 -5.17 -6.43 10.10
C TYR A 198 -4.89 -5.46 11.25
N CYS A 199 -4.13 -4.40 10.99
CA CYS A 199 -3.88 -3.34 11.98
C CYS A 199 -5.18 -2.67 12.45
N VAL A 200 -6.08 -2.30 11.54
CA VAL A 200 -7.37 -1.70 11.90
C VAL A 200 -8.25 -2.66 12.70
N GLU A 201 -8.29 -3.94 12.31
CA GLU A 201 -9.03 -4.98 13.05
C GLU A 201 -8.46 -5.19 14.46
N ALA A 202 -7.13 -5.16 14.62
CA ALA A 202 -6.44 -5.32 15.90
C ALA A 202 -6.72 -4.19 16.91
N LEU A 203 -7.19 -3.02 16.46
CA LEU A 203 -7.61 -1.94 17.36
C LEU A 203 -8.89 -2.27 18.14
N GLY A 204 -9.67 -3.26 17.70
CA GLY A 204 -10.88 -3.71 18.40
C GLY A 204 -11.96 -2.64 18.54
N LEU A 205 -12.02 -1.69 17.61
CA LEU A 205 -12.99 -0.59 17.65
C LEU A 205 -14.39 -1.07 17.23
N PRO A 206 -15.46 -0.50 17.82
CA PRO A 206 -16.82 -0.80 17.38
C PRO A 206 -17.04 -0.33 15.94
N ILE A 207 -17.65 -1.21 15.13
CA ILE A 207 -18.01 -0.90 13.74
C ILE A 207 -19.17 0.09 13.76
N LYS A 208 -18.98 1.26 13.14
CA LYS A 208 -20.04 2.26 12.96
C LYS A 208 -20.90 1.95 11.75
N SER A 209 -20.25 1.60 10.66
CA SER A 209 -20.87 1.32 9.38
C SER A 209 -20.23 0.10 8.76
N GLN A 210 -21.05 -0.79 8.22
CA GLN A 210 -20.57 -1.96 7.49
C GLN A 210 -19.71 -1.54 6.29
N TRP A 211 -18.83 -2.45 5.88
CA TRP A 211 -17.99 -2.28 4.69
C TRP A 211 -18.87 -1.94 3.48
N GLN A 212 -18.50 -0.88 2.78
CA GLN A 212 -19.26 -0.42 1.63
C GLN A 212 -18.36 0.30 0.64
N PRO A 213 -18.68 0.21 -0.66
CA PRO A 213 -18.00 1.00 -1.66
C PRO A 213 -18.28 2.50 -1.45
N TRP A 214 -17.25 3.34 -1.55
CA TRP A 214 -17.40 4.76 -1.83
C TRP A 214 -17.12 5.04 -3.30
N TYR A 215 -17.68 6.14 -3.81
CA TYR A 215 -17.63 6.50 -5.23
C TYR A 215 -17.18 7.94 -5.42
N LEU A 216 -16.32 8.17 -6.41
CA LEU A 216 -15.92 9.50 -6.84
C LEU A 216 -16.74 9.94 -8.06
N ASN A 217 -17.55 11.00 -7.90
CA ASN A 217 -18.49 11.59 -8.87
C ASN A 217 -19.73 10.73 -9.23
N LYS A 218 -20.92 11.36 -9.24
CA LYS A 218 -22.21 10.75 -9.63
C LYS A 218 -22.40 10.63 -11.16
N LEU A 219 -21.40 10.97 -11.98
CA LEU A 219 -21.48 10.97 -13.44
C LEU A 219 -20.66 9.81 -14.02
N GLY A 220 -21.30 8.66 -14.21
CA GLY A 220 -21.00 7.72 -15.30
C GLY A 220 -19.84 6.73 -15.14
N CYS A 221 -18.94 6.87 -14.17
CA CYS A 221 -17.92 5.85 -13.89
C CYS A 221 -17.87 5.55 -12.40
N TRP A 222 -18.58 4.50 -11.98
CA TRP A 222 -18.50 3.97 -10.63
C TRP A 222 -17.10 3.40 -10.40
N LYS A 223 -16.19 4.18 -9.80
CA LYS A 223 -15.02 3.61 -9.14
C LYS A 223 -15.45 3.26 -7.73
N ILE A 224 -15.63 1.97 -7.47
CA ILE A 224 -15.73 1.45 -6.11
C ILE A 224 -14.39 1.67 -5.44
N CYS A 225 -14.41 2.24 -4.25
CA CYS A 225 -13.24 2.34 -3.41
C CYS A 225 -13.63 1.84 -1.99
N GLY A 226 -12.87 0.96 -1.34
CA GLY A 226 -13.16 0.42 0.02
C GLY A 226 -12.89 1.46 1.14
N VAL A 227 -13.30 1.40 2.41
CA VAL A 227 -13.37 0.36 3.48
C VAL A 227 -14.14 0.90 4.73
N PRO A 228 -14.36 0.16 5.86
CA PRO A 228 -15.35 0.51 6.89
C PRO A 228 -15.05 1.80 7.66
N TRP A 229 -16.12 2.36 8.24
CA TRP A 229 -16.06 3.45 9.20
C TRP A 229 -16.18 2.91 10.63
N TYR A 230 -15.28 3.34 11.50
CA TYR A 230 -15.26 2.97 12.92
C TYR A 230 -15.69 4.15 13.78
N ASP A 231 -16.43 3.88 14.86
CA ASP A 231 -16.93 4.95 15.73
C ASP A 231 -15.97 5.24 16.88
N HIS A 232 -15.87 6.52 17.23
CA HIS A 232 -15.40 6.91 18.54
C HIS A 232 -16.67 7.08 19.37
N GLY A 233 -16.94 6.15 20.29
CA GLY A 233 -18.17 6.15 21.08
C GLY A 233 -18.41 7.50 21.77
N ASP A 234 -19.23 8.35 21.15
CA ASP A 234 -19.64 9.65 21.66
C ASP A 234 -21.16 9.62 21.82
N ASN A 235 -21.56 9.24 23.03
CA ASN A 235 -22.96 9.04 23.38
C ASN A 235 -23.62 10.39 23.73
N LYS A 236 -23.77 11.34 22.80
CA LYS A 236 -24.64 12.53 22.97
C LYS A 236 -25.25 13.06 21.66
N ARG A 237 -26.59 13.07 21.64
CA ARG A 237 -27.57 13.67 20.69
C ARG A 237 -28.05 12.76 19.56
N GLY A 238 -29.12 12.02 19.86
CA GLY A 238 -29.97 11.36 18.88
C GLY A 238 -30.88 12.33 18.13
N TRP A 239 -31.19 11.97 16.89
CA TRP A 239 -32.40 12.37 16.17
C TRP A 239 -32.98 11.12 15.48
N PRO A 240 -34.31 10.97 15.43
CA PRO A 240 -34.96 9.69 15.20
C PRO A 240 -35.13 9.44 13.70
N LEU A 241 -34.79 8.25 13.22
CA LEU A 241 -35.25 7.79 11.92
C LEU A 241 -35.74 6.34 12.00
N GLY A 242 -37.07 6.25 11.93
CA GLY A 242 -37.93 5.18 11.40
C GLY A 242 -37.47 3.72 11.47
N THR A 243 -38.26 2.91 12.19
CA THR A 243 -38.38 1.48 11.92
C THR A 243 -38.96 1.25 10.52
N PRO A 244 -38.49 0.21 9.82
CA PRO A 244 -39.43 -0.84 9.43
C PRO A 244 -38.88 -2.26 9.64
N GLN A 245 -39.69 -3.01 10.41
CA GLN A 245 -40.08 -4.42 10.28
C GLN A 245 -39.02 -5.53 10.08
N GLN A 246 -39.19 -6.50 10.98
CA GLN A 246 -38.53 -7.79 11.10
C GLN A 246 -38.61 -8.62 9.81
N ALA A 247 -37.50 -9.27 9.45
CA ALA A 247 -37.51 -10.54 8.73
C ALA A 247 -36.63 -11.55 9.50
N HIS A 248 -37.20 -12.72 9.71
CA HIS A 248 -36.79 -13.77 10.64
C HIS A 248 -35.44 -14.44 10.32
N ARG A 249 -34.80 -14.92 11.41
CA ARG A 249 -33.73 -15.92 11.46
C ARG A 249 -33.99 -17.15 10.58
N ARG A 250 -32.92 -17.74 10.04
CA ARG A 250 -32.62 -19.18 10.13
C ARG A 250 -31.11 -19.43 10.09
N ASP A 251 -30.70 -20.38 10.92
CA ASP A 251 -29.34 -20.84 11.21
C ASP A 251 -28.66 -21.63 10.08
N SER A 252 -27.33 -21.75 10.24
CA SER A 252 -26.44 -22.90 9.95
C SER A 252 -26.46 -23.59 8.57
N ALA A 253 -25.29 -23.61 7.91
CA ALA A 253 -24.52 -24.83 7.63
C ALA A 253 -23.39 -24.57 6.61
N ASP A 254 -22.30 -25.30 6.81
CA ASP A 254 -21.17 -25.51 5.91
C ASP A 254 -21.53 -25.62 4.41
N ARG A 255 -20.66 -25.05 3.55
CA ARG A 255 -20.22 -25.74 2.33
C ARG A 255 -19.07 -25.03 1.61
N HIS A 256 -17.99 -25.80 1.45
CA HIS A 256 -17.05 -25.88 0.33
C HIS A 256 -16.76 -24.63 -0.53
N ILE A 257 -15.48 -24.25 -0.52
CA ILE A 257 -14.85 -23.39 -1.51
C ILE A 257 -14.23 -24.30 -2.59
N PRO A 258 -14.58 -24.17 -3.89
CA PRO A 258 -13.82 -24.80 -4.96
C PRO A 258 -12.59 -23.96 -5.28
N SER A 259 -11.46 -24.64 -5.37
CA SER A 259 -10.20 -24.19 -5.97
C SER A 259 -10.39 -23.78 -7.43
N TRP A 260 -9.78 -22.66 -7.81
CA TRP A 260 -9.33 -22.36 -9.17
C TRP A 260 -7.88 -21.90 -9.10
#